data_AF-U2WS10-F1
#
_entry.id   AF-U2WS10-F1
#
_cell.length_a   1.000
_cell.length_b   1.000
_cell.length_c   1.000
_cell.angle_alpha   90.00
_cell.angle_beta   90.00
_cell.angle_gamma   90.00
#
_symmetry.space_group_name_H-M   'P 1'
#
loop_
_entity.id
_entity.type
_entity.pdbx_description
1 polymer ?
#
loop_
_entity_poly.entity_id
_entity_poly.type
_entity_poly.pdbx_seq_one_letter_code
_entity_poly.pdbx_strand_id
1 'polypeptide(L)'
;MAAAVYLPPDYEAQGLIGLNDSKKLSEKKREALFEPICALPHGIGIAEVGEIDTLNILQASMLAMQRAVSALPFTPDFALVDGNRLPAWDVPSDFLIGGDARSVSIAAASIVAKVTRDRMMVALDAEFPGYGWAGNKGYGVKTHQEGLARLGVTPHHRRSFAPIRKILSPDAA
;
A
#
# COMPACT_ATOMS: atom_id res chain seq x y z
N MET A 1 2.37 0.45 3.50
CA MET A 1 2.62 -0.73 2.66
C MET A 1 3.10 -0.26 1.30
N ALA A 2 4.06 -0.96 0.72
CA ALA A 2 4.54 -0.82 -0.64
C ALA A 2 4.81 -2.23 -1.22
N ALA A 3 4.94 -2.33 -2.53
CA ALA A 3 5.39 -3.53 -3.21
C ALA A 3 6.48 -3.17 -4.21
N ALA A 4 7.37 -4.12 -4.50
CA ALA A 4 8.35 -4.06 -5.56
C ALA A 4 8.08 -5.26 -6.47
N VAL A 5 8.08 -5.05 -7.78
CA VAL A 5 7.83 -6.09 -8.78
C VAL A 5 8.89 -5.97 -9.85
N TYR A 6 9.56 -7.07 -10.15
CA TYR A 6 10.36 -7.19 -11.36
C TYR A 6 9.46 -7.66 -12.50
N LEU A 7 9.33 -6.83 -13.53
CA LEU A 7 8.55 -7.14 -14.72
C LEU A 7 9.53 -7.53 -15.85
N PRO A 8 9.48 -8.78 -16.36
CA PRO A 8 10.38 -9.20 -17.42
C PRO A 8 10.00 -8.52 -18.75
N PRO A 9 10.95 -8.35 -19.70
CA PRO A 9 10.69 -7.65 -20.96
C PRO A 9 9.58 -8.28 -21.82
N ASP A 10 9.33 -9.57 -21.66
CA ASP A 10 8.33 -10.37 -22.38
C ASP A 10 6.99 -10.50 -21.62
N TYR A 11 6.73 -9.65 -20.62
CA TYR A 11 5.54 -9.72 -19.76
C TYR A 11 4.21 -9.84 -20.54
N GLU A 12 4.08 -9.17 -21.68
CA GLU A 12 2.87 -9.26 -22.51
C GLU A 12 2.64 -10.67 -23.07
N ALA A 13 3.72 -11.34 -23.50
CA ALA A 13 3.67 -12.73 -23.97
C ALA A 13 3.31 -13.69 -22.82
N GLN A 14 3.60 -13.31 -21.57
CA GLN A 14 3.20 -14.03 -20.37
C GLN A 14 1.77 -13.72 -19.91
N GLY A 15 0.99 -12.98 -20.72
CA GLY A 15 -0.43 -12.71 -20.46
C GLY A 15 -0.68 -11.50 -19.55
N LEU A 16 0.34 -10.72 -19.20
CA LEU A 16 0.21 -9.49 -18.41
C LEU A 16 -0.19 -8.28 -19.28
N ILE A 17 -1.25 -8.46 -20.07
CA ILE A 17 -1.79 -7.43 -20.95
C ILE A 17 -2.75 -6.53 -20.17
N GLY A 18 -2.67 -5.21 -20.39
CA GLY A 18 -3.58 -4.25 -19.79
C GLY A 18 -3.21 -3.79 -18.39
N LEU A 19 -1.95 -3.97 -17.98
CA LEU A 19 -1.37 -3.27 -16.83
C LEU A 19 -1.56 -1.76 -17.00
N ASN A 20 -2.19 -1.14 -16.01
CA ASN A 20 -2.48 0.30 -15.98
C ASN A 20 -2.67 0.72 -14.51
N ASP A 21 -2.87 2.02 -14.28
CA ASP A 21 -3.18 2.60 -12.97
C ASP A 21 -4.22 1.75 -12.23
N SER A 22 -3.80 1.18 -11.10
CA SER A 22 -4.62 0.27 -10.30
C SER A 22 -5.94 0.91 -9.85
N LYS A 23 -6.01 2.24 -9.73
CA LYS A 23 -7.23 2.97 -9.37
C LYS A 23 -8.22 3.08 -10.52
N LYS A 24 -7.76 2.97 -11.77
CA LYS A 24 -8.60 2.95 -12.98
C LYS A 24 -9.13 1.55 -13.31
N LEU A 25 -8.50 0.51 -12.79
CA LEU A 25 -8.97 -0.86 -12.93
C LEU A 25 -10.13 -1.14 -11.96
N SER A 26 -11.07 -1.98 -12.39
CA SER A 26 -12.08 -2.53 -11.47
C SER A 26 -11.43 -3.52 -10.50
N GLU A 27 -12.06 -3.76 -9.35
CA GLU A 27 -11.59 -4.75 -8.37
C GLU A 27 -11.41 -6.13 -9.01
N LYS A 28 -12.40 -6.59 -9.79
CA LYS A 28 -12.32 -7.85 -10.55
C LYS A 28 -11.11 -7.91 -11.49
N LYS A 29 -10.77 -6.81 -12.18
CA LYS A 29 -9.59 -6.76 -13.07
C LYS A 29 -8.29 -6.80 -12.26
N ARG A 30 -8.21 -6.06 -11.14
CA ARG A 30 -7.03 -6.11 -10.25
C ARG A 30 -6.80 -7.50 -9.69
N GLU A 31 -7.85 -8.16 -9.20
CA GLU A 31 -7.78 -9.53 -8.68
C GLU A 31 -7.31 -10.52 -9.74
N ALA A 32 -7.81 -10.41 -10.98
CA ALA A 32 -7.37 -11.26 -12.08
C ALA A 32 -5.89 -11.06 -12.48
N LEU A 33 -5.36 -9.84 -12.30
CA LEU A 33 -3.96 -9.53 -12.58
C LEU A 33 -3.03 -9.83 -11.38
N PHE A 34 -3.57 -9.90 -10.17
CA PHE A 34 -2.77 -10.06 -8.95
C PHE A 34 -1.96 -11.36 -8.95
N GLU A 35 -2.61 -12.51 -9.16
CA GLU A 35 -1.92 -13.80 -9.09
C GLU A 35 -0.83 -13.93 -10.18
N PRO A 36 -1.05 -13.57 -11.45
CA PRO A 36 0.01 -13.54 -12.46
C PRO A 36 1.18 -12.62 -12.10
N ILE A 37 0.93 -11.44 -11.52
CA ILE A 37 2.00 -10.52 -11.12
C ILE A 37 2.79 -11.10 -9.94
N CYS A 38 2.11 -11.71 -8.97
CA CYS A 38 2.75 -12.33 -7.80
C CYS A 38 3.54 -13.61 -8.16
N ALA A 39 3.30 -14.21 -9.33
CA ALA A 39 4.14 -15.28 -9.86
C ALA A 39 5.52 -14.78 -10.34
N LEU A 40 5.65 -13.48 -10.60
CA LEU A 40 6.94 -12.85 -10.90
C LEU A 40 7.72 -12.56 -9.61
N PRO A 41 9.05 -12.34 -9.69
CA PRO A 41 9.83 -11.87 -8.55
C PRO A 41 9.25 -10.57 -8.00
N HIS A 42 8.80 -10.61 -6.75
CA HIS A 42 8.19 -9.48 -6.08
C HIS A 42 8.55 -9.47 -4.59
N GLY A 43 8.41 -8.31 -3.98
CA GLY A 43 8.58 -8.11 -2.54
C GLY A 43 7.50 -7.19 -2.00
N ILE A 44 7.09 -7.43 -0.74
CA ILE A 44 6.09 -6.63 -0.04
C ILE A 44 6.74 -6.03 1.19
N GLY A 45 6.57 -4.73 1.38
CA GLY A 45 7.04 -4.01 2.55
C GLY A 45 5.89 -3.35 3.29
N ILE A 46 5.86 -3.52 4.61
CA ILE A 46 4.84 -2.94 5.48
C ILE A 46 5.55 -2.07 6.51
N ALA A 47 5.01 -0.88 6.75
CA ALA A 47 5.34 -0.08 7.92
C ALA A 47 4.13 -0.15 8.87
N GLU A 48 4.39 -0.54 10.10
CA GLU A 48 3.37 -0.74 11.13
C GLU A 48 2.80 0.59 11.62
N VAL A 49 1.67 0.53 12.33
CA VAL A 49 1.00 1.72 12.86
C VAL A 49 1.93 2.52 13.79
N GLY A 50 2.68 1.84 14.67
CA GLY A 50 3.64 2.50 15.56
C GLY A 50 4.78 3.20 14.81
N GLU A 51 5.23 2.62 13.69
CA GLU A 51 6.25 3.24 12.84
C GLU A 51 5.70 4.45 12.11
N ILE A 52 4.45 4.39 11.62
CA ILE A 52 3.78 5.53 11.00
C ILE A 52 3.62 6.69 12.00
N ASP A 53 3.22 6.38 13.23
CA ASP A 53 3.06 7.37 14.30
C ASP A 53 4.39 7.99 14.73
N THR A 54 5.49 7.24 14.68
CA THR A 54 6.84 7.71 15.05
C THR A 54 7.53 8.48 13.92
N LEU A 55 7.48 7.94 12.69
CA LEU A 55 8.26 8.43 11.57
C LEU A 55 7.54 9.49 10.74
N ASN A 56 6.22 9.63 10.89
CA ASN A 56 5.28 10.23 9.94
C ASN A 56 5.04 9.37 8.69
N ILE A 57 3.95 9.70 7.96
CA ILE A 57 3.48 8.89 6.83
C ILE A 57 4.44 8.87 5.64
N LEU A 58 5.19 9.95 5.42
CA LEU A 58 6.14 10.01 4.30
C LEU A 58 7.31 9.06 4.57
N GLN A 59 7.93 9.17 5.74
CA GLN A 59 9.08 8.32 6.09
C GLN A 59 8.68 6.85 6.27
N ALA A 60 7.50 6.58 6.84
CA ALA A 60 6.96 5.23 6.91
C ALA A 60 6.68 4.64 5.51
N SER A 61 6.31 5.48 4.53
CA SER A 61 6.17 5.03 3.14
C SER A 61 7.53 4.70 2.53
N MET A 62 8.57 5.51 2.78
CA MET A 62 9.94 5.23 2.35
C MET A 62 10.49 3.94 2.96
N LEU A 63 10.26 3.71 4.25
CA LEU A 63 10.61 2.48 4.94
C LEU A 63 9.90 1.26 4.34
N ALA A 64 8.60 1.38 4.04
CA ALA A 64 7.86 0.31 3.37
C ALA A 64 8.44 0.02 1.96
N MET A 65 8.86 1.03 1.20
CA MET A 65 9.51 0.83 -0.09
C MET A 65 10.86 0.12 0.05
N GLN A 66 11.71 0.53 1.00
CA GLN A 66 12.99 -0.15 1.30
C GLN A 66 12.79 -1.63 1.61
N ARG A 67 11.80 -1.94 2.47
CA ARG A 67 11.43 -3.31 2.81
C ARG A 67 10.95 -4.10 1.59
N ALA A 68 10.14 -3.49 0.73
CA ALA A 68 9.64 -4.14 -0.47
C ALA A 68 10.78 -4.52 -1.43
N VAL A 69 11.74 -3.61 -1.66
CA VAL A 69 12.92 -3.88 -2.51
C VAL A 69 13.84 -4.92 -1.86
N SER A 70 14.05 -4.85 -0.55
CA SER A 70 14.90 -5.80 0.18
C SER A 70 14.31 -7.22 0.22
N ALA A 71 13.00 -7.36 0.01
CA ALA A 71 12.30 -8.64 -0.05
C ALA A 71 12.33 -9.29 -1.44
N LEU A 72 12.89 -8.62 -2.46
CA LEU A 72 13.13 -9.26 -3.76
C LEU A 72 14.17 -10.38 -3.63
N PRO A 73 14.09 -11.44 -4.45
CA PRO A 73 15.06 -12.54 -4.40
C PRO A 73 16.45 -12.15 -4.95
N PHE A 74 16.63 -10.90 -5.38
CA PHE A 74 17.87 -10.33 -5.88
C PHE A 74 17.90 -8.82 -5.66
N THR A 75 19.08 -8.22 -5.75
CA THR A 75 19.23 -6.76 -5.81
C THR A 75 18.95 -6.29 -7.25
N PRO A 76 17.96 -5.41 -7.47
CA PRO A 76 17.68 -4.92 -8.82
C PRO A 76 18.77 -3.96 -9.31
N ASP A 77 19.07 -4.01 -10.60
CA ASP A 77 20.02 -3.07 -11.23
C ASP A 77 19.48 -1.64 -11.28
N PHE A 78 18.15 -1.49 -11.33
CA PHE A 78 17.47 -0.20 -11.35
C PHE A 78 16.05 -0.30 -10.77
N ALA A 79 15.60 0.72 -10.03
CA ALA A 79 14.25 0.79 -9.49
C ALA A 79 13.51 2.08 -9.92
N LEU A 80 12.28 1.92 -10.41
CA LEU A 80 11.36 3.03 -10.67
C LEU A 80 10.37 3.16 -9.51
N VAL A 81 10.29 4.35 -8.91
CA VAL A 81 9.46 4.62 -7.71
C VAL A 81 8.31 5.57 -8.06
N ASP A 82 7.08 5.25 -7.65
CA ASP A 82 5.95 6.20 -7.74
C ASP A 82 6.07 7.28 -6.67
N GLY A 83 6.08 8.55 -7.09
CA GLY A 83 6.14 9.69 -6.18
C GLY A 83 7.10 10.77 -6.66
N ASN A 84 7.65 11.52 -5.70
CA ASN A 84 8.52 12.67 -5.95
C ASN A 84 9.83 12.64 -5.14
N ARG A 85 10.12 11.52 -4.48
CA ARG A 85 11.27 11.31 -3.62
C ARG A 85 11.68 9.83 -3.67
N LEU A 86 12.97 9.58 -3.53
CA LEU A 86 13.52 8.24 -3.45
C LEU A 86 13.73 7.84 -1.99
N PRO A 87 13.55 6.55 -1.64
CA PRO A 87 14.02 6.03 -0.37
C PRO A 87 15.54 6.10 -0.27
N ALA A 88 16.06 6.22 0.94
CA ALA A 88 17.50 6.15 1.17
C ALA A 88 17.98 4.70 1.04
N TRP A 89 18.54 4.34 -0.12
CA TRP A 89 19.11 3.03 -0.44
C TRP A 89 20.25 3.18 -1.46
N ASP A 90 20.99 2.09 -1.69
CA ASP A 90 22.09 2.06 -2.66
C ASP A 90 21.66 1.56 -4.05
N VAL A 91 20.37 1.30 -4.25
CA VAL A 91 19.82 0.85 -5.54
C VAL A 91 19.72 2.03 -6.50
N PRO A 92 20.34 1.95 -7.70
CA PRO A 92 20.15 2.95 -8.75
C PRO A 92 18.66 3.14 -9.04
N SER A 93 18.17 4.38 -9.03
CA SER A 93 16.72 4.61 -9.08
C SER A 93 16.35 5.97 -9.62
N ASP A 94 15.10 6.06 -10.09
CA ASP A 94 14.44 7.31 -10.46
C ASP A 94 12.98 7.28 -10.01
N PHE A 95 12.38 8.46 -9.84
CA PHE A 95 10.99 8.60 -9.41
C PHE A 95 10.11 9.14 -10.54
N LEU A 96 8.85 8.72 -10.55
CA LEU A 96 7.84 9.21 -11.48
C LEU A 96 6.61 9.68 -10.70
N ILE A 97 6.25 10.95 -10.87
CA ILE A 97 4.97 11.46 -10.38
C ILE A 97 3.86 10.85 -11.25
N GLY A 98 2.91 10.16 -10.61
CA GLY A 98 1.87 9.42 -11.32
C GLY A 98 2.46 8.24 -12.10
N GLY A 99 3.43 7.56 -11.50
CA GLY A 99 4.19 6.49 -12.13
C GLY A 99 3.31 5.31 -12.52
N ASP A 100 2.23 5.06 -11.78
CA ASP A 100 1.25 3.99 -12.05
C ASP A 100 0.56 4.13 -13.42
N ALA A 101 0.43 5.34 -13.94
CA ALA A 101 -0.10 5.62 -15.28
C ALA A 101 0.98 5.71 -16.38
N ARG A 102 2.26 5.70 -16.00
CA ARG A 102 3.40 6.00 -16.90
C ARG A 102 4.39 4.86 -17.05
N SER A 103 4.39 3.91 -16.12
CA SER A 103 5.29 2.76 -16.10
C SER A 103 4.51 1.50 -15.74
N VAL A 104 4.65 0.47 -16.58
CA VAL A 104 4.01 -0.84 -16.38
C VAL A 104 4.54 -1.58 -15.15
N SER A 105 5.82 -1.40 -14.78
CA SER A 105 6.38 -2.01 -13.56
C SER A 105 5.83 -1.34 -12.30
N ILE A 106 5.66 -0.01 -12.32
CA ILE A 106 4.99 0.72 -11.24
C ILE A 106 3.52 0.33 -11.16
N ALA A 107 2.83 0.22 -12.30
CA ALA A 107 1.45 -0.23 -12.35
C ALA A 107 1.29 -1.62 -11.69
N ALA A 108 2.14 -2.58 -12.05
CA ALA A 108 2.15 -3.92 -11.46
C ALA A 108 2.37 -3.89 -9.93
N ALA A 109 3.38 -3.14 -9.46
CA ALA A 109 3.62 -2.97 -8.03
C ALA A 109 2.42 -2.32 -7.31
N SER A 110 1.76 -1.34 -7.93
CA SER A 110 0.57 -0.69 -7.36
C SER A 110 -0.61 -1.66 -7.20
N ILE A 111 -0.78 -2.60 -8.13
CA ILE A 111 -1.81 -3.65 -8.06
C ILE A 111 -1.52 -4.58 -6.87
N VAL A 112 -0.28 -5.07 -6.75
CA VAL A 112 0.12 -5.94 -5.63
C VAL A 112 -0.10 -5.25 -4.29
N ALA A 113 0.36 -4.01 -4.14
CA ALA A 113 0.17 -3.24 -2.91
C ALA A 113 -1.32 -3.00 -2.59
N LYS A 114 -2.12 -2.67 -3.61
CA LYS A 114 -3.55 -2.36 -3.44
C LYS A 114 -4.35 -3.60 -3.02
N VAL A 115 -4.21 -4.71 -3.75
CA VAL A 115 -4.95 -5.95 -3.49
C VAL A 115 -4.54 -6.53 -2.14
N THR A 116 -3.24 -6.59 -1.84
CA THR A 116 -2.76 -7.08 -0.54
C THR A 116 -3.32 -6.25 0.61
N ARG A 117 -3.24 -4.91 0.54
CA ARG A 117 -3.82 -4.04 1.57
C ARG A 117 -5.32 -4.26 1.71
N ASP A 118 -6.05 -4.31 0.60
CA ASP A 118 -7.50 -4.44 0.65
C ASP A 118 -7.94 -5.77 1.28
N ARG A 119 -7.22 -6.87 1.00
CA ARG A 119 -7.41 -8.17 1.65
C ARG A 119 -7.10 -8.09 3.17
N MET A 120 -6.03 -7.42 3.57
CA MET A 120 -5.73 -7.19 5.00
C MET A 120 -6.85 -6.44 5.72
N MET A 121 -7.43 -5.41 5.09
CA MET A 121 -8.50 -4.64 5.73
C MET A 121 -9.81 -5.43 5.83
N VAL A 122 -10.07 -6.37 4.91
CA VAL A 122 -11.20 -7.30 4.99
C VAL A 122 -11.01 -8.28 6.15
N ALA A 123 -9.82 -8.88 6.28
CA ALA A 123 -9.50 -9.74 7.41
C ALA A 123 -9.61 -8.99 8.74
N LEU A 124 -9.14 -7.75 8.78
CA LEU A 124 -9.18 -6.92 9.97
C LEU A 124 -10.62 -6.53 10.37
N ASP A 125 -11.53 -6.35 9.41
CA ASP A 125 -12.95 -6.10 9.70
C ASP A 125 -13.64 -7.31 10.34
N ALA A 126 -13.20 -8.53 10.00
CA ALA A 126 -13.70 -9.75 10.63
C ALA A 126 -13.22 -9.88 12.09
N GLU A 127 -11.98 -9.43 12.38
CA GLU A 127 -11.41 -9.43 13.73
C GLU A 127 -11.94 -8.28 14.60
N PHE A 128 -12.17 -7.11 14.00
CA PHE A 128 -12.70 -5.91 14.65
C PHE A 128 -13.99 -5.44 13.95
N PRO A 129 -15.12 -6.15 14.14
CA PRO A 129 -16.36 -5.82 13.45
C PRO A 129 -16.94 -4.48 13.91
N GLY A 130 -17.54 -3.75 12.96
CA GLY A 130 -18.32 -2.54 13.24
C GLY A 130 -17.66 -1.22 12.84
N TYR A 131 -16.43 -1.25 12.32
CA TYR A 131 -15.77 -0.10 11.69
C TYR A 131 -15.98 -0.05 10.15
N GLY A 132 -16.44 -1.15 9.54
CA GLY A 132 -16.73 -1.24 8.11
C GLY A 132 -15.48 -1.28 7.23
N TRP A 133 -14.37 -1.76 7.77
CA TRP A 133 -13.06 -1.78 7.13
C TRP A 133 -13.01 -2.66 5.88
N ALA A 134 -13.88 -3.66 5.76
CA ALA A 134 -14.01 -4.44 4.54
C ALA A 134 -14.42 -3.55 3.35
N GLY A 135 -15.25 -2.54 3.56
CA GLY A 135 -15.69 -1.61 2.50
C GLY A 135 -14.82 -0.36 2.42
N ASN A 136 -14.56 0.29 3.55
CA ASN A 136 -13.88 1.59 3.57
C ASN A 136 -12.35 1.49 3.65
N LYS A 137 -11.79 0.29 3.85
CA LYS A 137 -10.35 0.02 3.90
C LYS A 137 -9.60 0.86 4.95
N GLY A 138 -10.27 1.39 5.98
CA GLY A 138 -9.70 2.26 7.01
C GLY A 138 -9.75 3.76 6.66
N TYR A 139 -10.36 4.17 5.55
CA TYR A 139 -10.63 5.59 5.28
C TYR A 139 -11.72 6.10 6.23
N GLY A 140 -11.62 7.37 6.64
CA GLY A 140 -12.49 8.01 7.64
C GLY A 140 -13.90 8.36 7.13
N VAL A 141 -14.58 7.43 6.47
CA VAL A 141 -15.98 7.58 6.02
C VAL A 141 -16.95 7.52 7.20
N LYS A 142 -18.22 7.88 6.98
CA LYS A 142 -19.25 7.94 8.02
C LYS A 142 -19.33 6.67 8.88
N THR A 143 -19.36 5.49 8.26
CA THR A 143 -19.44 4.20 8.98
C THR A 143 -18.24 3.95 9.90
N HIS A 144 -17.05 4.38 9.48
CA HIS A 144 -15.85 4.30 10.32
C HIS A 144 -15.93 5.26 11.50
N GLN A 145 -16.40 6.49 11.29
CA GLN A 145 -16.58 7.49 12.34
C GLN A 145 -17.63 7.05 13.37
N GLU A 146 -18.74 6.47 12.91
CA GLU A 146 -19.78 5.87 13.77
C GLU A 146 -19.22 4.69 14.57
N GLY A 147 -18.40 3.83 13.93
CA GLY A 147 -17.67 2.75 14.60
C GLY A 147 -16.75 3.27 15.69
N LEU A 148 -15.94 4.30 15.39
CA LEU A 148 -15.07 4.97 16.36
C LEU A 148 -15.84 5.55 17.55
N ALA A 149 -16.99 6.19 17.32
CA ALA A 149 -17.81 6.75 18.38
C ALA A 149 -18.42 5.68 19.29
N ARG A 150 -18.78 4.52 18.73
CA ARG A 150 -19.45 3.43 19.46
C ARG A 150 -18.49 2.45 20.12
N LEU A 151 -17.37 2.14 19.48
CA LEU A 151 -16.45 1.06 19.84
C LEU A 151 -15.08 1.57 20.33
N GLY A 152 -14.78 2.86 20.12
CA GLY A 152 -13.50 3.45 20.49
C GLY A 152 -12.37 3.15 19.50
N VAL A 153 -11.16 3.58 19.87
CA VAL A 153 -9.94 3.44 19.05
C VAL A 153 -9.29 2.08 19.30
N THR A 154 -8.81 1.43 18.24
CA THR A 154 -8.06 0.15 18.29
C THR A 154 -6.56 0.34 18.05
N PRO A 155 -5.72 -0.67 18.30
CA PRO A 155 -4.29 -0.64 17.96
C PRO A 155 -4.00 -0.42 16.46
N HIS A 156 -4.96 -0.69 15.57
CA HIS A 156 -4.80 -0.51 14.12
C HIS A 156 -5.06 0.91 13.64
N HIS A 157 -5.53 1.79 14.52
CA HIS A 157 -5.71 3.20 14.21
C HIS A 157 -4.41 3.99 14.45
N ARG A 158 -4.03 4.80 13.47
CA ARG A 158 -2.87 5.70 13.55
C ARG A 158 -3.15 6.82 14.54
N ARG A 159 -2.52 6.75 15.70
CA ARG A 159 -2.81 7.62 16.85
C ARG A 159 -2.45 9.07 16.57
N SER A 160 -1.46 9.31 15.70
CA SER A 160 -1.01 10.65 15.30
C SER A 160 -1.98 11.36 14.33
N PHE A 161 -2.90 10.64 13.69
CA PHE A 161 -3.80 11.19 12.67
C PHE A 161 -5.06 11.77 13.30
N ALA A 162 -5.59 12.86 12.72
CA ALA A 162 -6.98 13.25 12.99
C ALA A 162 -7.94 12.25 12.32
N PRO A 163 -9.08 11.89 12.94
CA PRO A 163 -9.58 12.37 14.25
C PRO A 163 -9.05 11.59 15.46
N ILE A 164 -8.27 10.52 15.27
CA ILE A 164 -7.84 9.59 16.31
C ILE A 164 -7.09 10.31 17.44
N ARG A 165 -6.15 11.19 17.11
CA ARG A 165 -5.41 12.00 18.09
C ARG A 165 -6.34 12.76 19.02
N LYS A 166 -7.41 13.36 18.48
CA LYS A 166 -8.40 14.13 19.25
C LYS A 166 -9.25 13.22 20.15
N ILE A 167 -9.57 12.01 19.70
CA ILE A 167 -10.32 11.04 20.51
C ILE A 167 -9.47 10.58 21.70
N LEU A 168 -8.17 10.34 21.49
CA LEU A 168 -7.25 9.86 22.51
C LEU A 168 -6.73 10.96 23.45
N SER A 169 -6.74 12.22 23.01
CA SER A 169 -6.27 13.37 23.79
C SER A 169 -7.17 14.58 23.53
N PRO A 170 -8.38 14.60 24.12
CA PRO A 170 -9.38 15.65 23.88
C PRO A 170 -8.92 17.07 24.27
N ASP A 171 -8.04 17.15 25.27
CA ASP A 171 -7.56 18.41 25.87
C ASP A 171 -6.27 18.95 25.22
N ALA A 172 -5.69 18.22 24.26
CA ALA A 172 -4.53 18.67 23.50
C ALA A 172 -4.99 19.49 22.29
N ALA A 173 -5.39 20.75 22.55
CA ALA A 173 -5.69 21.76 21.54
C ALA A 173 -4.45 22.57 21.17
#